data_AF-A0A3C1K2B5-F1
#
_entry.id   AF-A0A3C1K2B5-F1
#
_cell.length_a   1.000
_cell.length_b   1.000
_cell.length_c   1.000
_cell.angle_alpha   90.00
_cell.angle_beta   90.00
_cell.angle_gamma   90.00
#
_symmetry.space_group_name_H-M   'P 1'
#
loop_
_entity.id
_entity.type
_entity.pdbx_description
1 polymer ?
#
loop_
_entity_poly.entity_id
_entity_poly.type
_entity_poly.pdbx_seq_one_letter_code
_entity_poly.pdbx_strand_id
1 'polypeptide(L)'
;MNMIKKHILIASITLLSTPLLFGQSLINSPYSRFGIGEIENRGFSMNRAMGNLSTGIRKPNQINFQNPASIGAQDTMSFIFDLGVSGISKTLGNTTTSSLYQNFYFDHLAMSFPIKRWWFLSVGLVPYSKKGYDIQTIESNDQLPDTVNAVYNYYGNGSINQLFLSNSFKIYKNIHLGFNVSYLFGSIEQYNILSLDRGDSYSTVNIEKTTLKKLAFDFGLQYTGSFSTKYFYTLGFVYSNKIGFNATRENTTFMTENFIYYGMNVLDYLATYSNYADTILSTVDKEYKVEVPAKYSFGFSSGIKDKLTVGIDVSVQDWNGITSLNMKGNSALDINYNLGVEYIPNKFALRNYLNLINYRAGFYYNTGYLELNNEKISSYGITFGVGLPIANKTTINLYYNYGVKGTTNNGLIEEKYNLFGINLTLYDFWFFKYKYE
;
A
#
# COMPACT_ATOMS: atom_id res chain seq x y z
N MET A 1 -6.90 -31.13 -20.86
CA MET A 1 -6.77 -29.94 -19.96
C MET A 1 -7.14 -30.40 -18.55
N ASN A 2 -6.14 -30.61 -17.70
CA ASN A 2 -6.19 -31.55 -16.57
C ASN A 2 -7.18 -31.18 -15.47
N MET A 3 -7.89 -32.19 -14.95
CA MET A 3 -8.85 -32.15 -13.84
C MET A 3 -8.36 -31.31 -12.64
N ILE A 4 -7.07 -31.34 -12.33
CA ILE A 4 -6.45 -30.56 -11.25
C ILE A 4 -6.62 -29.04 -11.46
N LYS A 5 -6.49 -28.54 -12.70
CA LYS A 5 -6.70 -27.11 -13.01
C LYS A 5 -8.16 -26.69 -12.77
N LYS A 6 -9.11 -27.58 -13.05
CA LYS A 6 -10.54 -27.35 -12.82
C LYS A 6 -10.88 -27.32 -11.34
N HIS A 7 -10.28 -28.21 -10.53
CA HIS A 7 -10.50 -28.23 -9.07
C HIS A 7 -9.86 -27.03 -8.37
N ILE A 8 -8.67 -26.59 -8.81
CA ILE A 8 -8.05 -25.36 -8.30
C ILE A 8 -8.89 -24.13 -8.66
N LEU A 9 -9.42 -24.06 -9.89
CA LEU A 9 -10.29 -22.97 -10.31
C LEU A 9 -11.60 -22.94 -9.49
N ILE A 10 -12.24 -24.11 -9.29
CA ILE A 10 -13.47 -24.23 -8.49
C ILE A 10 -13.21 -23.87 -7.03
N ALA A 11 -12.10 -24.34 -6.44
CA ALA A 11 -11.72 -24.00 -5.08
C ALA A 11 -11.41 -22.50 -4.90
N SER A 12 -10.84 -21.87 -5.94
CA SER A 12 -10.60 -20.42 -5.95
C SER A 12 -11.91 -19.64 -6.00
N ILE A 13 -12.88 -20.10 -6.82
CA ILE A 13 -14.21 -19.49 -6.96
C ILE A 13 -15.05 -19.67 -5.69
N THR A 14 -14.97 -20.82 -5.01
CA THR A 14 -15.71 -21.06 -3.77
C THR A 14 -15.10 -20.33 -2.56
N LEU A 15 -13.79 -20.07 -2.54
CA LEU A 15 -13.17 -19.19 -1.54
C LEU A 15 -13.59 -17.72 -1.73
N LEU A 16 -13.88 -17.31 -2.97
CA LEU A 16 -14.37 -15.97 -3.31
C LEU A 16 -15.87 -15.79 -2.97
N SER A 17 -16.61 -16.86 -2.69
CA SER A 17 -18.07 -16.82 -2.50
C SER A 17 -18.55 -16.79 -1.04
N THR A 18 -17.69 -16.64 -0.04
CA THR A 18 -18.15 -16.46 1.35
C THR A 18 -18.22 -14.96 1.71
N PRO A 19 -19.42 -14.37 1.86
CA PRO A 19 -19.57 -13.02 2.36
C PRO A 19 -19.48 -13.04 3.89
N LEU A 20 -18.27 -12.86 4.43
CA LEU A 20 -18.08 -12.35 5.79
C LEU A 20 -17.54 -10.93 5.67
N LEU A 21 -18.37 -10.03 5.16
CA LEU A 21 -18.08 -8.60 5.06
C LEU A 21 -18.79 -7.89 6.21
N PHE A 22 -18.23 -7.96 7.40
CA PHE A 22 -18.37 -6.83 8.31
C PHE A 22 -17.54 -5.71 7.69
N GLY A 23 -18.15 -4.57 7.37
CA GLY A 23 -17.46 -3.40 6.83
C GLY A 23 -16.48 -2.83 7.86
N GLN A 24 -15.35 -3.48 8.06
CA GLN A 24 -14.27 -3.02 8.93
C GLN A 24 -13.37 -2.06 8.14
N SER A 25 -12.87 -1.03 8.80
CA SER A 25 -11.93 -0.08 8.22
C SER A 25 -10.76 -0.82 7.55
N LEU A 26 -10.40 -0.43 6.32
CA LEU A 26 -9.37 -1.09 5.51
C LEU A 26 -7.99 -1.12 6.21
N ILE A 27 -7.76 -0.15 7.09
CA ILE A 27 -6.61 -0.05 7.98
C ILE A 27 -7.08 0.60 9.29
N ASN A 28 -6.44 0.33 10.42
CA ASN A 28 -6.69 1.13 11.63
C ASN A 28 -5.38 1.71 12.13
N SER A 29 -5.16 2.99 11.84
CA SER A 29 -3.99 3.78 12.22
C SER A 29 -4.41 5.21 12.49
N PRO A 30 -4.21 5.73 13.71
CA PRO A 30 -4.44 7.14 14.03
C PRO A 30 -3.67 8.09 13.11
N TYR A 31 -2.48 7.69 12.67
CA TYR A 31 -1.63 8.48 11.76
C TYR A 31 -2.20 8.60 10.35
N SER A 32 -3.09 7.70 9.93
CA SER A 32 -3.76 7.78 8.62
C SER A 32 -4.74 8.95 8.50
N ARG A 33 -5.07 9.63 9.61
CA ARG A 33 -5.90 10.85 9.61
C ARG A 33 -5.32 11.97 8.74
N PHE A 34 -4.00 11.99 8.61
CA PHE A 34 -3.24 13.01 7.90
C PHE A 34 -3.04 12.66 6.42
N GLY A 35 -3.02 13.70 5.59
CA GLY A 35 -2.89 13.61 4.14
C GLY A 35 -3.95 12.70 3.50
N ILE A 36 -3.53 12.00 2.45
CA ILE A 36 -4.35 11.00 1.75
C ILE A 36 -4.37 9.63 2.47
N GLY A 37 -3.93 9.57 3.72
CA GLY A 37 -3.77 8.33 4.49
C GLY A 37 -2.36 7.76 4.44
N GLU A 38 -2.22 6.51 4.87
CA GLU A 38 -0.97 5.77 4.77
C GLU A 38 -0.70 5.44 3.29
N ILE A 39 0.44 5.88 2.78
CA ILE A 39 0.88 5.50 1.44
C ILE A 39 1.44 4.08 1.51
N GLU A 40 0.84 3.20 0.72
CA GLU A 40 1.20 1.79 0.72
C GLU A 40 2.59 1.56 0.12
N ASN A 41 3.31 0.55 0.61
CA ASN A 41 4.47 0.07 -0.10
C ASN A 41 4.01 -0.77 -1.31
N ARG A 42 4.00 -0.13 -2.48
CA ARG A 42 3.38 -0.62 -3.73
C ARG A 42 4.13 -1.80 -4.38
N GLY A 43 5.11 -2.42 -3.70
CA GLY A 43 5.84 -3.57 -4.22
C GLY A 43 5.03 -4.87 -4.05
N PHE A 44 5.24 -5.83 -4.95
CA PHE A 44 4.62 -7.16 -4.83
C PHE A 44 5.35 -8.02 -3.80
N SER A 45 4.88 -9.24 -3.55
CA SER A 45 5.39 -10.13 -2.49
C SER A 45 6.91 -10.31 -2.51
N MET A 46 7.53 -10.35 -3.69
CA MET A 46 8.99 -10.42 -3.81
C MET A 46 9.67 -9.18 -3.20
N ASN A 47 9.18 -7.99 -3.54
CA ASN A 47 9.72 -6.72 -3.02
C ASN A 47 9.49 -6.66 -1.50
N ARG A 48 8.26 -6.95 -1.05
CA ARG A 48 7.88 -6.92 0.37
C ARG A 48 8.70 -7.88 1.22
N ALA A 49 8.99 -9.08 0.72
CA ALA A 49 9.82 -10.06 1.42
C ALA A 49 11.30 -9.65 1.55
N MET A 50 11.77 -8.71 0.74
CA MET A 50 13.15 -8.20 0.71
C MET A 50 13.21 -6.75 1.21
N GLY A 51 12.51 -6.42 2.28
CA GLY A 51 12.57 -5.09 2.89
C GLY A 51 12.05 -3.99 1.98
N ASN A 52 11.12 -4.31 1.08
CA ASN A 52 10.55 -3.42 0.06
C ASN A 52 11.53 -2.94 -1.02
N LEU A 53 12.64 -3.66 -1.24
CA LEU A 53 13.53 -3.40 -2.37
C LEU A 53 12.79 -3.52 -3.70
N SER A 54 12.94 -2.52 -4.55
CA SER A 54 12.29 -2.42 -5.86
C SER A 54 13.10 -1.64 -6.89
N THR A 55 13.85 -0.61 -6.51
CA THR A 55 14.49 0.31 -7.46
C THR A 55 15.64 -0.39 -8.20
N GLY A 56 16.55 -1.02 -7.46
CA GLY A 56 17.68 -1.76 -8.00
C GLY A 56 17.37 -3.22 -8.37
N ILE A 57 16.13 -3.70 -8.15
CA ILE A 57 15.76 -5.10 -8.35
C ILE A 57 15.33 -5.37 -9.78
N ARG A 58 15.82 -6.49 -10.32
CA ARG A 58 15.55 -6.93 -11.69
C ARG A 58 15.39 -8.44 -11.76
N LYS A 59 14.18 -8.94 -11.99
CA LYS A 59 13.89 -10.37 -12.17
C LYS A 59 13.05 -10.62 -13.41
N PRO A 60 13.35 -11.66 -14.21
CA PRO A 60 12.67 -11.94 -15.46
C PRO A 60 11.31 -12.63 -15.31
N ASN A 61 10.97 -13.11 -14.12
CA ASN A 61 9.79 -13.92 -13.82
C ASN A 61 8.89 -13.30 -12.74
N GLN A 62 9.05 -12.01 -12.46
CA GLN A 62 8.27 -11.26 -11.48
C GLN A 62 8.00 -9.87 -12.06
N ILE A 63 6.85 -9.29 -11.72
CA ILE A 63 6.51 -7.92 -12.11
C ILE A 63 7.04 -6.97 -11.03
N ASN A 64 7.73 -5.91 -11.44
CA ASN A 64 8.20 -4.87 -10.55
C ASN A 64 7.91 -3.49 -11.18
N PHE A 65 6.66 -3.05 -11.08
CA PHE A 65 6.23 -1.79 -11.69
C PHE A 65 6.73 -0.55 -10.93
N GLN A 66 7.20 -0.70 -9.69
CA GLN A 66 7.82 0.38 -8.90
C GLN A 66 9.04 0.99 -9.63
N ASN A 67 9.82 0.15 -10.33
CA ASN A 67 10.75 0.63 -11.34
C ASN A 67 10.36 0.07 -12.71
N PRO A 68 9.67 0.85 -13.58
CA PRO A 68 9.19 0.37 -14.87
C PRO A 68 10.31 -0.13 -15.80
N ALA A 69 11.54 0.34 -15.65
CA ALA A 69 12.68 -0.16 -16.43
C ALA A 69 13.06 -1.62 -16.12
N SER A 70 12.63 -2.15 -14.97
CA SER A 70 12.90 -3.53 -14.55
C SER A 70 12.10 -4.57 -15.32
N ILE A 71 10.93 -4.20 -15.83
CA ILE A 71 10.02 -5.09 -16.58
C ILE A 71 10.68 -5.59 -17.87
N GLY A 72 11.56 -4.79 -18.48
CA GLY A 72 12.35 -5.21 -19.64
C GLY A 72 13.31 -6.38 -19.40
N ALA A 73 13.37 -6.92 -18.18
CA ALA A 73 14.05 -8.18 -17.88
C ALA A 73 13.26 -9.42 -18.31
N GLN A 74 11.95 -9.27 -18.51
CA GLN A 74 11.05 -10.34 -18.86
C GLN A 74 11.47 -11.04 -20.17
N ASP A 75 11.16 -12.34 -20.27
CA ASP A 75 11.42 -13.10 -21.50
C ASP A 75 10.47 -12.66 -22.62
N THR A 76 10.99 -12.56 -23.85
CA THR A 76 10.23 -12.07 -25.02
C THR A 76 9.08 -12.98 -25.47
N MET A 77 8.97 -14.19 -24.93
CA MET A 77 7.87 -15.13 -25.20
C MET A 77 7.08 -15.46 -23.94
N SER A 78 7.10 -14.58 -22.92
CA SER A 78 6.44 -14.87 -21.64
C SER A 78 5.26 -13.96 -21.37
N PHE A 79 4.27 -14.52 -20.70
CA PHE A 79 3.16 -13.82 -20.09
C PHE A 79 3.23 -14.05 -18.58
N ILE A 80 3.13 -12.98 -17.81
CA ILE A 80 3.10 -13.04 -16.35
C ILE A 80 1.76 -12.48 -15.88
N PHE A 81 1.08 -13.20 -15.01
CA PHE A 81 -0.09 -12.73 -14.28
C PHE A 81 0.19 -12.87 -12.79
N ASP A 82 -0.10 -11.82 -12.03
CA ASP A 82 0.14 -11.75 -10.59
C ASP A 82 -1.13 -11.30 -9.86
N LEU A 83 -1.50 -12.03 -8.82
CA LEU A 83 -2.64 -11.76 -7.96
C LEU A 83 -2.24 -11.98 -6.51
N GLY A 84 -2.42 -10.96 -5.68
CA GLY A 84 -2.05 -10.98 -4.27
C GLY A 84 -3.19 -10.56 -3.33
N VAL A 85 -3.21 -11.18 -2.16
CA VAL A 85 -4.04 -10.79 -1.01
C VAL A 85 -3.16 -10.73 0.24
N SER A 86 -3.51 -9.85 1.16
CA SER A 86 -2.74 -9.64 2.38
C SER A 86 -3.64 -9.55 3.60
N GLY A 87 -3.10 -9.95 4.75
CA GLY A 87 -3.74 -9.79 6.06
C GLY A 87 -2.80 -9.06 7.02
N ILE A 88 -3.36 -8.18 7.83
CA ILE A 88 -2.62 -7.41 8.83
C ILE A 88 -3.25 -7.61 10.21
N SER A 89 -2.39 -7.80 11.21
CA SER A 89 -2.74 -7.79 12.63
C SER A 89 -1.92 -6.72 13.30
N LYS A 90 -2.57 -5.66 13.79
CA LYS A 90 -1.94 -4.47 14.34
C LYS A 90 -2.41 -4.24 15.78
N THR A 91 -1.46 -4.09 16.69
CA THR A 91 -1.71 -3.64 18.06
C THR A 91 -1.37 -2.16 18.12
N LEU A 92 -2.38 -1.34 18.43
CA LEU A 92 -2.22 0.07 18.76
C LEU A 92 -2.10 0.20 20.27
N GLY A 93 -1.14 0.97 20.77
CA GLY A 93 -1.05 1.18 22.21
C GLY A 93 -0.34 2.47 22.57
N ASN A 94 -0.69 2.97 23.74
CA ASN A 94 0.07 3.99 24.46
C ASN A 94 0.64 3.36 25.75
N THR A 95 1.07 4.17 26.71
CA THR A 95 1.64 3.68 27.98
C THR A 95 0.63 2.96 28.88
N THR A 96 -0.67 3.13 28.67
CA THR A 96 -1.74 2.67 29.58
C THR A 96 -2.75 1.72 28.95
N THR A 97 -2.95 1.79 27.64
CA THR A 97 -4.01 1.08 26.92
C THR A 97 -3.46 0.46 25.64
N SER A 98 -4.06 -0.66 25.22
CA SER A 98 -3.76 -1.30 23.94
C SER A 98 -5.02 -1.87 23.29
N SER A 99 -5.04 -1.93 21.97
CA SER A 99 -6.15 -2.43 21.18
C SER A 99 -5.62 -3.20 19.97
N LEU A 100 -6.24 -4.34 19.68
CA LEU A 100 -5.87 -5.22 18.58
C LEU A 100 -6.84 -5.04 17.41
N TYR A 101 -6.30 -4.84 16.21
CA TYR A 101 -7.06 -4.75 14.97
C TYR A 101 -6.54 -5.75 13.97
N GLN A 102 -7.46 -6.41 13.27
CA GLN A 102 -7.16 -7.41 12.27
C GLN A 102 -7.96 -7.11 11.01
N ASN A 103 -7.30 -7.19 9.86
CA ASN A 103 -7.98 -7.00 8.59
C ASN A 103 -7.36 -7.84 7.48
N PHE A 104 -8.17 -8.15 6.47
CA PHE A 104 -7.76 -8.79 5.24
C PHE A 104 -8.16 -7.92 4.06
N TYR A 105 -7.27 -7.74 3.10
CA TYR A 105 -7.54 -6.87 1.97
C TYR A 105 -6.90 -7.38 0.67
N PHE A 106 -7.50 -6.95 -0.42
CA PHE A 106 -6.95 -7.08 -1.76
C PHE A 106 -5.62 -6.32 -1.86
N ASP A 107 -4.56 -6.99 -2.32
CA ASP A 107 -3.24 -6.40 -2.41
C ASP A 107 -2.92 -5.87 -3.81
N HIS A 108 -3.05 -6.72 -4.83
CA HIS A 108 -2.82 -6.31 -6.21
C HIS A 108 -3.35 -7.33 -7.23
N LEU A 109 -3.58 -6.85 -8.44
CA LEU A 109 -3.76 -7.66 -9.64
C LEU A 109 -2.95 -7.00 -10.76
N ALA A 110 -2.10 -7.76 -11.43
CA ALA A 110 -1.30 -7.24 -12.53
C ALA A 110 -0.99 -8.31 -13.58
N MET A 111 -0.70 -7.86 -14.79
CA MET A 111 -0.18 -8.70 -15.85
C MET A 111 0.94 -8.00 -16.59
N SER A 112 1.82 -8.77 -17.21
CA SER A 112 2.98 -8.26 -17.96
C SER A 112 3.30 -9.15 -19.15
N PHE A 113 3.53 -8.53 -20.30
CA PHE A 113 3.85 -9.21 -21.54
C PHE A 113 4.69 -8.33 -22.49
N PRO A 114 5.56 -8.95 -23.29
CA PRO A 114 6.31 -8.27 -24.34
C PRO A 114 5.40 -7.90 -25.51
N ILE A 115 5.55 -6.68 -26.03
CA ILE A 115 4.93 -6.26 -27.30
C ILE A 115 5.91 -6.46 -28.46
N LYS A 116 7.19 -6.11 -28.22
CA LYS A 116 8.31 -6.34 -29.14
C LYS A 116 9.51 -6.82 -28.34
N ARG A 117 10.56 -7.30 -29.02
CA ARG A 117 11.81 -7.72 -28.36
C ARG A 117 12.50 -6.61 -27.54
N TRP A 118 12.17 -5.36 -27.81
CA TRP A 118 12.69 -4.18 -27.13
C TRP A 118 11.63 -3.41 -26.32
N TRP A 119 10.36 -3.84 -26.35
CA TRP A 119 9.25 -3.15 -25.67
C TRP A 119 8.38 -4.14 -24.90
N PHE A 120 8.28 -3.90 -23.59
CA PHE A 120 7.50 -4.68 -22.65
C PHE A 120 6.45 -3.80 -21.99
N LEU A 121 5.30 -4.40 -21.71
CA LEU A 121 4.15 -3.72 -21.12
C LEU A 121 3.71 -4.47 -19.86
N SER A 122 3.32 -3.73 -18.83
CA SER A 122 2.56 -4.26 -17.71
C SER A 122 1.37 -3.36 -17.40
N VAL A 123 0.27 -3.96 -16.97
CA VAL A 123 -0.93 -3.25 -16.52
C VAL A 123 -1.38 -3.89 -15.21
N GLY A 124 -1.87 -3.09 -14.28
CA GLY A 124 -2.37 -3.61 -13.01
C GLY A 124 -3.14 -2.60 -12.18
N LEU A 125 -3.83 -3.14 -11.18
CA LEU A 125 -4.61 -2.42 -10.18
C LEU A 125 -4.01 -2.69 -8.81
N VAL A 126 -3.64 -1.63 -8.10
CA VAL A 126 -3.05 -1.68 -6.76
C VAL A 126 -3.64 -0.56 -5.88
N PRO A 127 -3.77 -0.75 -4.56
CA PRO A 127 -4.05 0.34 -3.65
C PRO A 127 -2.83 1.27 -3.59
N TYR A 128 -3.07 2.57 -3.65
CA TYR A 128 -2.05 3.62 -3.54
C TYR A 128 -1.91 4.14 -2.11
N SER A 129 -3.04 4.46 -1.49
CA SER A 129 -3.10 4.87 -0.08
C SER A 129 -4.37 4.40 0.58
N LYS A 130 -4.31 4.25 1.91
CA LYS A 130 -5.43 3.83 2.74
C LYS A 130 -5.60 4.78 3.91
N LYS A 131 -6.82 5.26 4.12
CA LYS A 131 -7.21 6.02 5.32
C LYS A 131 -8.14 5.15 6.16
N GLY A 132 -7.89 5.14 7.46
CA GLY A 132 -8.60 4.26 8.37
C GLY A 132 -8.20 4.54 9.80
N TYR A 133 -9.06 5.21 10.54
CA TYR A 133 -8.85 5.51 11.95
C TYR A 133 -10.19 5.62 12.69
N ASP A 134 -10.16 5.27 13.97
CA ASP A 134 -11.24 5.48 14.92
C ASP A 134 -10.62 5.96 16.23
N ILE A 135 -10.85 7.24 16.56
CA ILE A 135 -10.22 7.92 17.69
C ILE A 135 -11.31 8.60 18.50
N GLN A 136 -11.39 8.26 19.78
CA GLN A 136 -12.24 8.94 20.75
C GLN A 136 -11.38 9.83 21.65
N THR A 137 -11.87 11.03 21.95
CA THR A 137 -11.27 11.95 22.91
C THR A 137 -12.36 12.51 23.80
N ILE A 138 -12.12 12.50 25.11
CA ILE A 138 -13.03 13.07 26.10
C ILE A 138 -12.35 14.32 26.62
N GLU A 139 -13.01 15.47 26.45
CA GLU A 139 -12.57 16.73 27.04
C GLU A 139 -13.52 17.12 28.17
N SER A 140 -12.95 17.28 29.36
CA SER A 140 -13.59 18.00 30.46
C SER A 140 -13.39 19.49 30.19
N ASN A 141 -14.44 20.16 29.72
CA ASN A 141 -14.38 21.59 29.42
C ASN A 141 -14.77 22.37 30.68
N ASP A 142 -13.85 23.18 31.22
CA ASP A 142 -14.09 24.07 32.37
C ASP A 142 -15.21 25.11 32.12
N GLN A 143 -15.68 25.28 30.87
CA GLN A 143 -16.82 26.13 30.53
C GLN A 143 -18.16 25.39 30.46
N LEU A 144 -18.17 24.06 30.55
CA LEU A 144 -19.40 23.30 30.74
C LEU A 144 -19.69 23.19 32.25
N PRO A 145 -20.96 23.08 32.69
CA PRO A 145 -21.27 22.79 34.09
C PRO A 145 -20.50 21.55 34.56
N ASP A 146 -20.02 21.53 35.81
CA ASP A 146 -19.13 20.52 36.46
C ASP A 146 -19.54 19.02 36.32
N THR A 147 -20.62 18.72 35.61
CA THR A 147 -21.23 17.39 35.45
C THR A 147 -21.40 16.92 34.00
N VAL A 148 -20.92 17.67 32.99
CA VAL A 148 -21.07 17.28 31.57
C VAL A 148 -19.73 17.28 30.83
N ASN A 149 -19.36 16.14 30.26
CA ASN A 149 -18.17 16.00 29.41
C ASN A 149 -18.51 16.11 27.92
N ALA A 150 -17.60 16.69 27.14
CA ALA A 150 -17.66 16.65 25.68
C ALA A 150 -16.91 15.43 25.16
N VAL A 151 -17.58 14.61 24.36
CA VAL A 151 -17.01 13.42 23.72
C VAL A 151 -16.88 13.69 22.23
N TYR A 152 -15.64 13.69 21.75
CA TYR A 152 -15.28 13.80 20.35
C TYR A 152 -14.98 12.42 19.78
N ASN A 153 -15.68 12.01 18.73
CA ASN A 153 -15.36 10.81 17.97
C ASN A 153 -14.93 11.20 16.56
N TYR A 154 -13.72 10.78 16.20
CA TYR A 154 -13.13 10.98 14.90
C TYR A 154 -13.03 9.63 14.20
N TYR A 155 -13.85 9.46 13.17
CA TYR A 155 -13.80 8.27 12.32
C TYR A 155 -13.39 8.68 10.91
N GLY A 156 -12.57 7.87 10.25
CA GLY A 156 -12.24 8.11 8.85
C GLY A 156 -11.93 6.83 8.13
N ASN A 157 -12.43 6.72 6.91
CA ASN A 157 -12.22 5.55 6.05
C ASN A 157 -12.13 5.99 4.59
N GLY A 158 -11.39 5.24 3.80
CA GLY A 158 -11.28 5.45 2.37
C GLY A 158 -9.99 4.89 1.80
N SER A 159 -9.92 4.83 0.48
CA SER A 159 -8.71 4.43 -0.22
C SER A 159 -8.59 5.16 -1.54
N ILE A 160 -7.34 5.33 -1.96
CA ILE A 160 -7.01 5.73 -3.33
C ILE A 160 -6.43 4.51 -4.00
N ASN A 161 -7.02 4.12 -5.13
CA ASN A 161 -6.54 3.03 -5.97
C ASN A 161 -5.76 3.60 -7.15
N GLN A 162 -4.82 2.79 -7.65
CA GLN A 162 -3.96 3.09 -8.78
C GLN A 162 -4.18 2.02 -9.84
N LEU A 163 -4.71 2.44 -10.99
CA LEU A 163 -4.62 1.67 -12.22
C LEU A 163 -3.37 2.14 -12.98
N PHE A 164 -2.38 1.28 -13.15
CA PHE A 164 -1.14 1.63 -13.82
C PHE A 164 -0.99 0.95 -15.17
N LEU A 165 -0.35 1.65 -16.10
CA LEU A 165 0.17 1.15 -17.37
C LEU A 165 1.67 1.43 -17.42
N SER A 166 2.47 0.38 -17.28
CA SER A 166 3.92 0.42 -17.24
C SER A 166 4.51 0.01 -18.58
N ASN A 167 5.35 0.86 -19.14
CA ASN A 167 6.08 0.60 -20.37
C ASN A 167 7.57 0.51 -20.07
N SER A 168 8.23 -0.49 -20.67
CA SER A 168 9.66 -0.72 -20.49
C SER A 168 10.33 -0.93 -21.83
N PHE A 169 11.42 -0.20 -22.06
CA PHE A 169 12.14 -0.18 -23.32
C PHE A 169 13.60 -0.58 -23.12
N LYS A 170 14.04 -1.58 -23.86
CA LYS A 170 15.44 -2.00 -23.95
C LYS A 170 16.13 -1.18 -25.01
N ILE A 171 16.75 -0.08 -24.60
CA ILE A 171 17.41 0.88 -25.51
C ILE A 171 18.77 0.33 -25.96
N TYR A 172 19.58 -0.11 -24.99
CA TYR A 172 20.87 -0.77 -25.23
C TYR A 172 20.93 -2.07 -24.45
N LYS A 173 21.96 -2.90 -24.69
CA LYS A 173 22.12 -4.20 -24.01
C LYS A 173 22.03 -4.09 -22.48
N ASN A 174 22.53 -2.99 -21.92
CA ASN A 174 22.72 -2.77 -20.50
C ASN A 174 21.87 -1.62 -19.94
N ILE A 175 21.17 -0.86 -20.80
CA ILE A 175 20.37 0.31 -20.40
C ILE A 175 18.90 0.04 -20.73
N HIS A 176 18.06 0.13 -19.71
CA HIS A 176 16.62 0.03 -19.83
C HIS A 176 15.98 1.31 -19.31
N LEU A 177 15.01 1.81 -20.05
CA LEU A 177 14.18 2.93 -19.65
C LEU A 177 12.76 2.41 -19.42
N GLY A 178 12.04 3.06 -18.53
CA GLY A 178 10.65 2.75 -18.32
C GLY A 178 9.85 3.97 -17.93
N PHE A 179 8.54 3.89 -18.17
CA PHE A 179 7.59 4.93 -17.85
C PHE A 179 6.26 4.32 -17.40
N ASN A 180 5.74 4.78 -16.27
CA ASN A 180 4.39 4.47 -15.81
C ASN A 180 3.46 5.64 -16.08
N VAL A 181 2.27 5.33 -16.62
CA VAL A 181 1.11 6.21 -16.55
C VAL A 181 0.13 5.58 -15.57
N SER A 182 -0.28 6.33 -14.56
CA SER A 182 -1.16 5.83 -13.51
C SER A 182 -2.39 6.71 -13.37
N TYR A 183 -3.58 6.11 -13.37
CA TYR A 183 -4.81 6.79 -12.99
C TYR A 183 -5.09 6.49 -11.52
N LEU A 184 -4.97 7.54 -10.69
CA LEU A 184 -5.26 7.51 -9.27
C LEU A 184 -6.71 7.94 -9.06
N PHE A 185 -7.49 7.16 -8.34
CA PHE A 185 -8.89 7.45 -8.08
C PHE A 185 -9.36 6.86 -6.76
N GLY A 186 -10.28 7.55 -6.09
CA GLY A 186 -10.88 7.08 -4.85
C GLY A 186 -11.59 8.18 -4.09
N SER A 187 -12.06 7.84 -2.91
CA SER A 187 -12.71 8.78 -2.00
C SER A 187 -12.26 8.54 -0.57
N ILE A 188 -12.23 9.61 0.20
CA ILE A 188 -11.92 9.63 1.61
C ILE A 188 -13.10 10.26 2.33
N GLU A 189 -13.64 9.57 3.32
CA GLU A 189 -14.74 10.05 4.16
C GLU A 189 -14.22 10.21 5.60
N GLN A 190 -14.52 11.36 6.20
CA GLN A 190 -14.11 11.72 7.56
C GLN A 190 -15.34 12.22 8.31
N TYR A 191 -15.52 11.68 9.51
CA TYR A 191 -16.64 11.95 10.39
C TYR A 191 -16.05 12.56 11.66
N ASN A 192 -16.45 13.79 11.96
CA ASN A 192 -16.13 14.47 13.21
C ASN A 192 -17.43 14.61 13.99
N ILE A 193 -17.55 13.88 15.08
CA ILE A 193 -18.75 13.84 15.92
C ILE A 193 -18.42 14.51 17.23
N LEU A 194 -19.23 15.49 17.61
CA LEU A 194 -19.26 16.05 18.95
C LEU A 194 -20.57 15.65 19.60
N SER A 195 -20.46 15.15 20.82
CA SER A 195 -21.57 14.70 21.65
C SER A 195 -21.31 15.10 23.10
N LEU A 196 -22.36 15.23 23.89
CA LEU A 196 -22.25 15.46 25.33
C LEU A 196 -22.59 14.17 26.06
N ASP A 197 -21.99 13.88 27.21
CA ASP A 197 -22.35 12.70 28.03
C ASP A 197 -23.68 12.89 28.81
N ARG A 198 -24.67 13.47 28.13
CA ARG A 198 -26.01 13.76 28.64
C ARG A 198 -27.08 13.24 27.67
N GLY A 199 -28.01 12.43 28.17
CA GLY A 199 -29.05 11.76 27.37
C GLY A 199 -29.91 12.71 26.55
N ASP A 200 -30.44 13.76 27.17
CA ASP A 200 -31.35 14.73 26.51
C ASP A 200 -30.58 15.84 25.76
N SER A 201 -29.46 15.50 25.11
CA SER A 201 -28.66 16.46 24.36
C SER A 201 -28.67 16.15 22.86
N TYR A 202 -28.12 17.08 22.08
CA TYR A 202 -27.92 16.91 20.65
C TYR A 202 -26.44 16.70 20.37
N SER A 203 -26.15 15.81 19.44
CA SER A 203 -24.83 15.60 18.86
C SER A 203 -24.71 16.40 17.56
N THR A 204 -23.56 17.02 17.35
CA THR A 204 -23.18 17.63 16.08
C THR A 204 -22.34 16.63 15.30
N VAL A 205 -22.74 16.32 14.08
CA VAL A 205 -22.02 15.43 13.19
C VAL A 205 -21.60 16.21 11.95
N ASN A 206 -20.30 16.19 11.69
CA ASN A 206 -19.70 16.77 10.50
C ASN A 206 -19.13 15.64 9.63
N ILE A 207 -19.61 15.56 8.38
CA ILE A 207 -19.18 14.57 7.39
C ILE A 207 -18.46 15.30 6.27
N GLU A 208 -17.18 14.97 6.08
CA GLU A 208 -16.37 15.44 4.98
C GLU A 208 -16.08 14.29 4.01
N LYS A 209 -16.54 14.42 2.77
CA LYS A 209 -16.24 13.48 1.68
C LYS A 209 -15.35 14.16 0.65
N THR A 210 -14.13 13.66 0.50
CA THR A 210 -13.17 14.14 -0.49
C THR A 210 -12.99 13.10 -1.58
N THR A 211 -13.48 13.38 -2.78
CA THR A 211 -13.28 12.54 -3.97
C THR A 211 -12.04 13.01 -4.72
N LEU A 212 -11.14 12.09 -5.05
CA LEU A 212 -9.82 12.37 -5.61
C LEU A 212 -9.64 11.65 -6.94
N LYS A 213 -9.18 12.37 -7.96
CA LYS A 213 -8.73 11.77 -9.23
C LYS A 213 -7.53 12.51 -9.82
N LYS A 214 -6.56 11.77 -10.37
CA LYS A 214 -5.43 12.36 -11.09
C LYS A 214 -4.67 11.35 -11.95
N LEU A 215 -3.99 11.84 -12.99
CA LEU A 215 -2.93 11.10 -13.65
C LEU A 215 -1.58 11.35 -12.96
N ALA A 216 -0.86 10.28 -12.66
CA ALA A 216 0.49 10.28 -12.11
C ALA A 216 1.46 9.58 -13.06
N PHE A 217 2.73 9.96 -12.97
CA PHE A 217 3.79 9.55 -13.87
C PHE A 217 5.03 9.13 -13.09
N ASP A 218 5.56 7.96 -13.43
CA ASP A 218 6.87 7.52 -12.93
C ASP A 218 7.82 7.32 -14.11
N PHE A 219 9.04 7.85 -13.99
CA PHE A 219 10.15 7.57 -14.89
C PHE A 219 11.12 6.61 -14.20
N GLY A 220 11.51 5.54 -14.89
CA GLY A 220 12.48 4.57 -14.40
C GLY A 220 13.66 4.41 -15.34
N LEU A 221 14.84 4.22 -14.75
CA LEU A 221 16.09 3.91 -15.43
C LEU A 221 16.74 2.72 -14.71
N GLN A 222 17.24 1.76 -15.48
CA GLN A 222 18.12 0.71 -14.96
C GLN A 222 19.34 0.53 -15.85
N TYR A 223 20.51 0.45 -15.20
CA TYR A 223 21.76 0.03 -15.79
C TYR A 223 22.20 -1.31 -15.19
N THR A 224 22.42 -2.30 -16.04
CA THR A 224 22.81 -3.66 -15.62
C THR A 224 24.19 -3.98 -16.13
N GLY A 225 25.03 -4.60 -15.30
CA GLY A 225 26.35 -5.07 -15.74
C GLY A 225 26.73 -6.38 -15.06
N SER A 226 27.94 -6.85 -15.38
CA SER A 226 28.52 -8.03 -14.77
C SER A 226 30.00 -7.81 -14.55
N PHE A 227 30.48 -8.07 -13.34
CA PHE A 227 31.91 -8.01 -13.02
C PHE A 227 32.66 -9.22 -13.62
N SER A 228 31.96 -10.34 -13.75
CA SER A 228 32.45 -11.60 -14.32
C SER A 228 31.24 -12.40 -14.83
N THR A 229 31.45 -13.58 -15.41
CA THR A 229 30.36 -14.48 -15.83
C THR A 229 29.45 -14.90 -14.67
N LYS A 230 29.96 -14.86 -13.43
CA LYS A 230 29.26 -15.28 -12.20
C LYS A 230 28.55 -14.14 -11.46
N TYR A 231 29.09 -12.93 -11.49
CA TYR A 231 28.65 -11.82 -10.63
C TYR A 231 27.99 -10.71 -11.46
N PHE A 232 26.80 -10.29 -11.05
CA PHE A 232 26.05 -9.22 -11.70
C PHE A 232 25.89 -8.01 -10.78
N TYR A 233 25.60 -6.85 -11.36
CA TYR A 233 25.14 -5.68 -10.63
C TYR A 233 24.04 -4.95 -11.42
N THR A 234 23.17 -4.25 -10.71
CA THR A 234 22.11 -3.39 -11.26
C THR A 234 22.07 -2.09 -10.49
N LEU A 235 22.12 -0.98 -11.21
CA LEU A 235 21.82 0.36 -10.71
C LEU A 235 20.42 0.74 -11.19
N GLY A 236 19.63 1.32 -10.31
CA GLY A 236 18.28 1.78 -10.59
C GLY A 236 18.07 3.22 -10.13
N PHE A 237 17.28 3.95 -10.89
CA PHE A 237 16.77 5.26 -10.54
C PHE A 237 15.29 5.35 -10.92
N VAL A 238 14.48 5.96 -10.05
CA VAL A 238 13.07 6.24 -10.29
C VAL A 238 12.74 7.65 -9.84
N TYR A 239 11.99 8.37 -10.68
CA TYR A 239 11.39 9.66 -10.38
C TYR A 239 9.88 9.56 -10.50
N SER A 240 9.16 9.88 -9.41
CA SER A 240 7.71 10.06 -9.42
C SER A 240 7.38 11.54 -9.34
N ASN A 241 6.51 12.02 -10.22
CA ASN A 241 6.15 13.45 -10.27
C ASN A 241 5.34 13.90 -9.04
N LYS A 242 5.36 15.22 -8.75
CA LYS A 242 4.42 15.81 -7.80
C LYS A 242 2.99 15.65 -8.33
N ILE A 243 2.08 15.21 -7.48
CA ILE A 243 0.67 15.00 -7.79
C ILE A 243 -0.13 16.10 -7.13
N GLY A 244 -0.86 16.90 -7.91
CA GLY A 244 -1.92 17.78 -7.42
C GLY A 244 -3.26 17.22 -7.86
N PHE A 245 -4.01 16.61 -6.95
CA PHE A 245 -5.27 15.94 -7.26
C PHE A 245 -6.33 16.94 -7.72
N ASN A 246 -7.17 16.50 -8.66
CA ASN A 246 -8.44 17.16 -8.91
C ASN A 246 -9.40 16.66 -7.83
N ALA A 247 -9.49 17.39 -6.71
CA ALA A 247 -10.29 16.99 -5.56
C ALA A 247 -11.61 17.76 -5.49
N THR A 248 -12.68 17.06 -5.14
CA THR A 248 -13.95 17.69 -4.77
C THR A 248 -14.26 17.31 -3.34
N ARG A 249 -14.45 18.32 -2.48
CA ARG A 249 -14.79 18.15 -1.07
C ARG A 249 -16.24 18.56 -0.84
N GLU A 250 -17.05 17.60 -0.42
CA GLU A 250 -18.40 17.78 0.06
C GLU A 250 -18.35 17.78 1.58
N ASN A 251 -18.91 18.81 2.21
CA ASN A 251 -18.92 18.94 3.66
C ASN A 251 -20.34 19.22 4.12
N THR A 252 -20.88 18.32 4.94
CA THR A 252 -22.22 18.41 5.51
C THR A 252 -22.13 18.34 7.02
N THR A 253 -22.72 19.32 7.71
CA THR A 253 -22.87 19.34 9.15
C THR A 253 -24.35 19.29 9.49
N PHE A 254 -24.73 18.40 10.39
CA PHE A 254 -26.09 18.32 10.91
C PHE A 254 -26.08 18.12 12.42
N MET A 255 -27.20 18.46 13.05
CA MET A 255 -27.48 18.14 14.45
C MET A 255 -28.47 16.99 14.52
N THR A 256 -28.28 16.11 15.49
CA THR A 256 -29.17 14.98 15.74
C THR A 256 -29.24 14.69 17.23
N GLU A 257 -30.27 13.98 17.69
CA GLU A 257 -30.34 13.53 19.08
C GLU A 257 -29.10 12.70 19.48
N ASN A 258 -28.73 12.76 20.75
CA ASN A 258 -27.54 12.08 21.24
C ASN A 258 -27.67 10.56 21.15
N PHE A 259 -27.02 9.98 20.13
CA PHE A 259 -27.14 8.57 19.82
C PHE A 259 -26.22 7.65 20.64
N ILE A 260 -25.29 8.20 21.42
CA ILE A 260 -24.34 7.41 22.23
C ILE A 260 -25.07 6.50 23.22
N TYR A 261 -26.23 6.92 23.73
CA TYR A 261 -27.04 6.13 24.66
C TYR A 261 -27.76 4.94 24.02
N TYR A 262 -27.89 4.91 22.69
CA TYR A 262 -28.46 3.76 21.98
C TYR A 262 -27.42 2.65 21.70
N GLY A 263 -26.14 2.88 22.02
CA GLY A 263 -25.08 1.91 21.76
C GLY A 263 -24.84 1.64 20.26
N MET A 264 -25.27 2.54 19.38
CA MET A 264 -25.12 2.43 17.93
C MET A 264 -23.98 3.32 17.44
N ASN A 265 -23.31 2.94 16.34
CA ASN A 265 -22.38 3.84 15.67
C ASN A 265 -23.15 4.90 14.87
N VAL A 266 -22.46 5.98 14.46
CA VAL A 266 -23.10 7.08 13.75
C VAL A 266 -23.71 6.64 12.40
N LEU A 267 -23.09 5.69 11.69
CA LEU A 267 -23.60 5.21 10.40
C LEU A 267 -24.92 4.45 10.57
N ASP A 268 -25.00 3.55 11.55
CA ASP A 268 -26.17 2.74 11.87
C ASP A 268 -27.31 3.63 12.38
N TYR A 269 -26.98 4.65 13.18
CA TYR A 269 -27.95 5.65 13.62
C TYR A 269 -28.51 6.45 12.43
N LEU A 270 -27.67 6.95 11.52
CA LEU A 270 -28.12 7.70 10.35
C LEU A 270 -28.95 6.85 9.39
N ALA A 271 -28.61 5.58 9.24
CA ALA A 271 -29.39 4.64 8.43
C ALA A 271 -30.79 4.38 9.01
N THR A 272 -30.92 4.43 10.34
CA THR A 272 -32.16 4.05 11.04
C THR A 272 -33.05 5.25 11.40
N TYR A 273 -32.46 6.41 11.72
CA TYR A 273 -33.14 7.57 12.33
C TYR A 273 -32.96 8.88 11.55
N SER A 274 -32.76 8.82 10.23
CA SER A 274 -32.51 10.00 9.36
C SER A 274 -33.50 11.16 9.50
N ASN A 275 -34.73 10.93 9.99
CA ASN A 275 -35.75 11.96 10.19
C ASN A 275 -35.52 12.88 11.42
N TYR A 276 -34.54 12.59 12.27
CA TYR A 276 -34.21 13.38 13.48
C TYR A 276 -32.93 14.24 13.30
N ALA A 277 -32.43 14.34 12.06
CA ALA A 277 -31.26 15.13 11.74
C ALA A 277 -31.65 16.43 11.02
N ASP A 278 -31.19 17.58 11.53
CA ASP A 278 -31.35 18.89 10.88
C ASP A 278 -30.02 19.40 10.31
N THR A 279 -30.02 19.79 9.03
CA THR A 279 -28.79 20.18 8.32
C THR A 279 -28.45 21.64 8.62
N ILE A 280 -27.32 21.84 9.30
CA ILE A 280 -26.81 23.18 9.64
C ILE A 280 -26.04 23.80 8.46
N LEU A 281 -25.24 22.98 7.78
CA LEU A 281 -24.34 23.44 6.72
C LEU A 281 -24.21 22.35 5.67
N SER A 282 -24.28 22.73 4.40
CA SER A 282 -23.86 21.87 3.29
C SER A 282 -23.09 22.70 2.29
N THR A 283 -21.84 22.32 2.01
CA THR A 283 -20.95 23.03 1.12
C THR A 283 -20.23 22.07 0.18
N VAL A 284 -19.94 22.53 -1.03
CA VAL A 284 -19.19 21.77 -2.04
C VAL A 284 -18.06 22.65 -2.57
N ASP A 285 -16.84 22.22 -2.31
CA ASP A 285 -15.62 22.80 -2.87
C ASP A 285 -15.11 21.92 -4.01
N LYS A 286 -15.29 22.38 -5.25
CA LYS A 286 -14.88 21.65 -6.46
C LYS A 286 -13.39 21.77 -6.78
N GLU A 287 -12.68 22.69 -6.13
CA GLU A 287 -11.27 23.00 -6.39
C GLU A 287 -10.40 22.79 -5.14
N TYR A 288 -10.80 21.83 -4.30
CA TYR A 288 -10.08 21.53 -3.09
C TYR A 288 -8.65 21.04 -3.40
N LYS A 289 -7.66 21.60 -2.71
CA LYS A 289 -6.24 21.32 -2.99
C LYS A 289 -5.74 20.16 -2.13
N VAL A 290 -5.42 19.04 -2.79
CA VAL A 290 -4.76 17.88 -2.17
C VAL A 290 -3.54 17.52 -3.00
N GLU A 291 -2.38 17.55 -2.37
CA GLU A 291 -1.11 17.32 -3.04
C GLU A 291 -0.32 16.16 -2.40
N VAL A 292 0.49 15.51 -3.23
CA VAL A 292 1.54 14.55 -2.83
C VAL A 292 2.83 14.99 -3.52
N PRO A 293 3.94 15.15 -2.77
CA PRO A 293 5.21 15.61 -3.32
C PRO A 293 5.85 14.61 -4.28
N ALA A 294 6.77 15.12 -5.11
CA ALA A 294 7.60 14.28 -5.96
C ALA A 294 8.49 13.36 -5.11
N LYS A 295 8.82 12.19 -5.66
CA LYS A 295 9.66 11.18 -5.00
C LYS A 295 10.85 10.81 -5.89
N TYR A 296 12.03 10.74 -5.29
CA TYR A 296 13.26 10.29 -5.95
C TYR A 296 13.73 9.01 -5.28
N SER A 297 14.00 7.96 -6.05
CA SER A 297 14.47 6.67 -5.53
C SER A 297 15.71 6.23 -6.26
N PHE A 298 16.71 5.78 -5.51
CA PHE A 298 17.97 5.24 -5.99
C PHE A 298 18.13 3.83 -5.45
N GLY A 299 18.63 2.92 -6.27
CA GLY A 299 18.76 1.52 -5.90
C GLY A 299 20.00 0.87 -6.47
N PHE A 300 20.59 -0.03 -5.71
CA PHE A 300 21.69 -0.87 -6.14
C PHE A 300 21.42 -2.31 -5.73
N SER A 301 21.65 -3.25 -6.65
CA SER A 301 21.69 -4.67 -6.32
C SER A 301 22.86 -5.37 -6.97
N SER A 302 23.34 -6.43 -6.33
CA SER A 302 24.45 -7.25 -6.80
C SER A 302 24.34 -8.66 -6.27
N GLY A 303 25.07 -9.60 -6.85
CA GLY A 303 25.18 -10.93 -6.30
C GLY A 303 25.67 -11.98 -7.29
N ILE A 304 25.34 -13.23 -6.99
CA ILE A 304 25.70 -14.40 -7.80
C ILE A 304 24.51 -14.75 -8.66
N LYS A 305 24.72 -14.78 -9.98
CA LYS A 305 23.68 -15.11 -10.95
C LYS A 305 22.97 -16.42 -10.57
N ASP A 306 21.64 -16.38 -10.57
CA ASP A 306 20.75 -17.51 -10.24
C ASP A 306 20.89 -18.11 -8.84
N LYS A 307 21.64 -17.48 -7.92
CA LYS A 307 21.88 -18.00 -6.57
C LYS A 307 21.69 -16.98 -5.44
N LEU A 308 22.24 -15.78 -5.58
CA LEU A 308 22.22 -14.76 -4.53
C LEU A 308 21.95 -13.39 -5.13
N THR A 309 21.05 -12.62 -4.54
CA THR A 309 20.82 -11.21 -4.85
C THR A 309 20.77 -10.45 -3.54
N VAL A 310 21.57 -9.40 -3.41
CA VAL A 310 21.54 -8.47 -2.28
C VAL A 310 21.31 -7.08 -2.85
N GLY A 311 20.52 -6.26 -2.17
CA GLY A 311 20.28 -4.90 -2.61
C GLY A 311 20.05 -3.91 -1.49
N ILE A 312 20.15 -2.64 -1.86
CA ILE A 312 19.83 -1.48 -1.04
C ILE A 312 19.09 -0.47 -1.91
N ASP A 313 18.03 0.13 -1.38
CA ASP A 313 17.35 1.26 -1.99
C ASP A 313 17.21 2.40 -0.98
N VAL A 314 17.29 3.63 -1.47
CA VAL A 314 17.00 4.85 -0.71
C VAL A 314 16.02 5.69 -1.52
N SER A 315 14.98 6.19 -0.87
CA SER A 315 14.07 7.14 -1.49
C SER A 315 13.82 8.36 -0.61
N VAL A 316 13.68 9.51 -1.24
CA VAL A 316 13.47 10.81 -0.59
C VAL A 316 12.22 11.46 -1.15
N GLN A 317 11.39 12.00 -0.26
CA GLN A 317 10.14 12.67 -0.59
C GLN A 317 9.89 13.81 0.41
N ASP A 318 9.90 15.07 -0.05
CA ASP A 318 9.78 16.24 0.83
C ASP A 318 8.34 16.69 0.97
N TRP A 319 7.77 16.55 2.17
CA TRP A 319 6.38 16.95 2.46
C TRP A 319 6.25 18.37 3.00
N ASN A 320 7.36 19.09 3.20
CA ASN A 320 7.31 20.45 3.68
C ASN A 320 6.63 21.37 2.66
N GLY A 321 5.67 22.18 3.12
CA GLY A 321 4.92 23.11 2.26
C GLY A 321 3.90 22.44 1.33
N ILE A 322 3.64 21.13 1.49
CA ILE A 322 2.60 20.42 0.73
C ILE A 322 1.22 20.71 1.32
N THR A 323 0.28 21.11 0.47
CA THR A 323 -1.10 21.33 0.88
C THR A 323 -1.88 20.02 0.76
N SER A 324 -2.25 19.42 1.90
CA SER A 324 -3.02 18.17 1.94
C SER A 324 -3.94 18.13 3.17
N LEU A 325 -4.81 17.12 3.24
CA LEU A 325 -5.82 16.96 4.30
C LEU A 325 -5.16 16.92 5.69
N ASN A 326 -5.58 17.78 6.61
CA ASN A 326 -5.12 17.81 8.01
C ASN A 326 -3.59 17.97 8.23
N MET A 327 -2.80 18.29 7.21
CA MET A 327 -1.32 18.29 7.30
C MET A 327 -0.69 19.61 7.80
N LYS A 328 -1.47 20.67 8.03
CA LYS A 328 -0.94 22.01 8.30
C LYS A 328 -0.04 22.02 9.55
N GLY A 329 1.27 22.21 9.34
CA GLY A 329 2.29 22.25 10.41
C GLY A 329 2.82 20.89 10.86
N ASN A 330 2.33 19.78 10.29
CA ASN A 330 2.63 18.42 10.74
C ASN A 330 3.36 17.58 9.67
N SER A 331 4.17 18.23 8.83
CA SER A 331 4.86 17.63 7.69
C SER A 331 6.37 17.61 7.90
N ALA A 332 7.03 16.56 7.41
CA ALA A 332 8.48 16.42 7.47
C ALA A 332 9.06 15.80 6.18
N LEU A 333 10.38 15.88 6.03
CA LEU A 333 11.11 15.19 4.95
C LEU A 333 11.05 13.67 5.15
N ASP A 334 10.43 12.91 4.25
CA ASP A 334 10.43 11.45 4.28
C ASP A 334 11.67 10.90 3.57
N ILE A 335 12.46 10.13 4.33
CA ILE A 335 13.55 9.30 3.80
C ILE A 335 13.28 7.85 4.19
N ASN A 336 13.29 6.96 3.20
CA ASN A 336 13.07 5.54 3.35
C ASN A 336 14.28 4.73 2.85
N TYR A 337 14.81 3.90 3.73
CA TYR A 337 15.93 2.99 3.49
C TYR A 337 15.43 1.56 3.47
N ASN A 338 15.80 0.80 2.43
CA ASN A 338 15.42 -0.60 2.25
C ASN A 338 16.68 -1.43 2.04
N LEU A 339 16.77 -2.58 2.72
CA LEU A 339 17.84 -3.56 2.56
C LEU A 339 17.21 -4.95 2.42
N GLY A 340 17.77 -5.79 1.57
CA GLY A 340 17.20 -7.13 1.36
C GLY A 340 18.12 -8.08 0.61
N VAL A 341 17.80 -9.36 0.77
CA VAL A 341 18.51 -10.48 0.18
C VAL A 341 17.53 -11.54 -0.33
N GLU A 342 17.85 -12.13 -1.47
CA GLU A 342 17.24 -13.36 -1.98
C GLU A 342 18.33 -14.42 -2.19
N TYR A 343 18.11 -15.61 -1.64
CA TYR A 343 18.97 -16.77 -1.79
C TYR A 343 18.19 -17.95 -2.38
N ILE A 344 18.75 -18.57 -3.41
CA ILE A 344 18.22 -19.76 -4.09
C ILE A 344 19.34 -20.80 -4.06
N PRO A 345 19.24 -21.89 -3.28
CA PRO A 345 20.35 -22.83 -3.12
C PRO A 345 20.84 -23.43 -4.44
N ASN A 346 19.91 -23.90 -5.28
CA ASN A 346 20.15 -24.35 -6.64
C ASN A 346 18.85 -24.30 -7.47
N LYS A 347 18.73 -23.26 -8.30
CA LYS A 347 17.59 -23.01 -9.20
C LYS A 347 17.31 -24.14 -10.22
N PHE A 348 18.27 -25.05 -10.44
CA PHE A 348 18.17 -26.15 -11.39
C PHE A 348 18.19 -27.53 -10.72
N ALA A 349 17.90 -27.60 -9.41
CA ALA A 349 17.85 -28.87 -8.69
C ALA A 349 16.76 -29.81 -9.24
N LEU A 350 17.12 -31.07 -9.49
CA LEU A 350 16.20 -32.08 -10.05
C LEU A 350 15.49 -32.92 -8.99
N ARG A 351 16.06 -33.06 -7.78
CA ARG A 351 15.58 -34.01 -6.76
C ARG A 351 15.09 -33.34 -5.47
N ASN A 352 15.83 -32.35 -4.96
CA ASN A 352 15.50 -31.71 -3.69
C ASN A 352 14.73 -30.40 -3.94
N TYR A 353 13.44 -30.40 -3.62
CA TYR A 353 12.57 -29.23 -3.77
C TYR A 353 13.03 -28.03 -2.94
N LEU A 354 13.59 -28.25 -1.74
CA LEU A 354 14.09 -27.16 -0.89
C LEU A 354 15.21 -26.35 -1.57
N ASN A 355 15.93 -26.96 -2.51
CA ASN A 355 16.96 -26.25 -3.26
C ASN A 355 16.39 -25.27 -4.30
N LEU A 356 15.13 -25.45 -4.71
CA LEU A 356 14.43 -24.60 -5.68
C LEU A 356 13.79 -23.38 -5.01
N ILE A 357 13.56 -23.41 -3.70
CA ILE A 357 12.85 -22.35 -2.97
C ILE A 357 13.66 -21.05 -2.99
N ASN A 358 12.97 -19.94 -3.25
CA ASN A 358 13.52 -18.60 -3.13
C ASN A 358 13.37 -18.13 -1.68
N TYR A 359 14.44 -18.14 -0.90
CA TYR A 359 14.44 -17.63 0.46
C TYR A 359 14.75 -16.13 0.45
N ARG A 360 13.93 -15.32 1.11
CA ARG A 360 14.04 -13.86 1.13
C ARG A 360 14.02 -13.35 2.56
N ALA A 361 14.84 -12.34 2.80
CA ALA A 361 14.83 -11.58 4.05
C ALA A 361 15.16 -10.11 3.76
N GLY A 362 14.74 -9.22 4.64
CA GLY A 362 15.05 -7.80 4.51
C GLY A 362 14.71 -6.99 5.74
N PHE A 363 15.10 -5.73 5.67
CA PHE A 363 14.91 -4.72 6.69
C PHE A 363 14.58 -3.40 6.01
N TYR A 364 13.74 -2.59 6.65
CA TYR A 364 13.49 -1.22 6.20
C TYR A 364 13.43 -0.27 7.40
N TYR A 365 13.79 0.99 7.13
CA TYR A 365 13.65 2.12 8.03
C TYR A 365 13.10 3.30 7.25
N ASN A 366 11.89 3.72 7.59
CA ASN A 366 11.26 4.93 7.07
C ASN A 366 11.22 5.98 8.17
N THR A 367 11.84 7.13 7.93
CA THR A 367 11.82 8.24 8.89
C THR A 367 10.43 8.87 9.06
N GLY A 368 9.52 8.72 8.09
CA GLY A 368 8.14 9.20 8.11
C GLY A 368 7.96 10.60 7.52
N TYR A 369 6.76 10.88 7.03
CA TYR A 369 6.38 12.21 6.53
C TYR A 369 5.62 13.07 7.54
N LEU A 370 5.26 12.51 8.71
CA LEU A 370 4.51 13.18 9.75
C LEU A 370 5.41 13.56 10.91
N GLU A 371 5.21 14.77 11.40
CA GLU A 371 5.79 15.27 12.64
C GLU A 371 4.65 15.78 13.52
N LEU A 372 4.52 15.20 14.71
CA LEU A 372 3.44 15.49 15.66
C LEU A 372 4.07 15.68 17.03
N ASN A 373 3.69 16.72 17.77
CA ASN A 373 4.24 17.03 19.09
C ASN A 373 5.79 17.06 19.11
N ASN A 374 6.39 17.64 18.07
CA ASN A 374 7.85 17.69 17.82
C ASN A 374 8.54 16.30 17.73
N GLU A 375 7.77 15.26 17.46
CA GLU A 375 8.25 13.89 17.28
C GLU A 375 7.91 13.40 15.88
N LYS A 376 8.91 12.83 15.21
CA LYS A 376 8.75 12.32 13.86
C LYS A 376 8.21 10.89 13.89
N ILE A 377 7.13 10.64 13.16
CA ILE A 377 6.46 9.35 13.13
C ILE A 377 7.20 8.40 12.18
N SER A 378 8.28 7.82 12.66
CA SER A 378 9.08 6.83 11.92
C SER A 378 8.48 5.43 11.97
N SER A 379 8.92 4.56 11.06
CA SER A 379 8.60 3.14 11.09
C SER A 379 9.78 2.28 10.66
N TYR A 380 9.87 1.08 11.19
CA TYR A 380 10.90 0.12 10.86
C TYR A 380 10.39 -1.28 10.97
N GLY A 381 11.04 -2.22 10.28
CA GLY A 381 10.64 -3.60 10.38
C GLY A 381 11.57 -4.55 9.66
N ILE A 382 11.32 -5.83 9.93
CA ILE A 382 12.00 -6.96 9.32
C ILE A 382 11.00 -7.73 8.48
N THR A 383 11.48 -8.25 7.35
CA THR A 383 10.65 -8.98 6.41
C THR A 383 11.27 -10.32 6.09
N PHE A 384 10.44 -11.32 5.90
CA PHE A 384 10.82 -12.65 5.45
C PHE A 384 9.89 -13.08 4.33
N GLY A 385 10.35 -14.00 3.49
CA GLY A 385 9.45 -14.63 2.54
C GLY A 385 10.06 -15.82 1.84
N VAL A 386 9.18 -16.59 1.23
CA VAL A 386 9.52 -17.74 0.41
C VAL A 386 8.79 -17.65 -0.92
N GLY A 387 9.50 -17.91 -2.01
CA GLY A 387 8.92 -18.21 -3.31
C GLY A 387 8.97 -19.72 -3.53
N LEU A 388 7.81 -20.32 -3.74
CA LEU A 388 7.60 -21.75 -3.94
C LEU A 388 7.36 -22.01 -5.43
N PRO A 389 8.38 -22.42 -6.20
CA PRO A 389 8.22 -22.68 -7.63
C PRO A 389 7.41 -23.95 -7.86
N ILE A 390 6.45 -23.91 -8.77
CA ILE A 390 5.59 -25.06 -9.06
C ILE A 390 5.95 -25.66 -10.42
N ALA A 391 5.58 -24.96 -11.51
CA ALA A 391 5.80 -25.40 -12.88
C ALA A 391 6.00 -24.20 -13.79
N ASN A 392 6.79 -24.34 -14.86
CA ASN A 392 7.00 -23.30 -15.88
C ASN A 392 7.37 -21.91 -15.30
N LYS A 393 8.18 -21.87 -14.23
CA LYS A 393 8.55 -20.64 -13.49
C LYS A 393 7.39 -19.95 -12.73
N THR A 394 6.19 -20.54 -12.72
CA THR A 394 5.09 -20.11 -11.83
C THR A 394 5.51 -20.30 -10.39
N THR A 395 5.24 -19.30 -9.55
CA THR A 395 5.60 -19.30 -8.13
C THR A 395 4.41 -18.87 -7.28
N ILE A 396 4.16 -19.59 -6.19
CA ILE A 396 3.40 -19.04 -5.07
C ILE A 396 4.41 -18.33 -4.18
N ASN A 397 4.22 -17.05 -3.87
CA ASN A 397 5.07 -16.39 -2.88
C ASN A 397 4.28 -16.10 -1.62
N LEU A 398 4.96 -16.31 -0.50
CA LEU A 398 4.52 -15.96 0.84
C LEU A 398 5.50 -14.93 1.37
N TYR A 399 4.99 -13.92 2.06
CA TYR A 399 5.82 -12.97 2.78
C TYR A 399 5.21 -12.65 4.14
N TYR A 400 6.08 -12.27 5.05
CA TYR A 400 5.77 -11.84 6.40
C TYR A 400 6.60 -10.60 6.73
N ASN A 401 5.99 -9.62 7.36
CA ASN A 401 6.61 -8.38 7.79
C ASN A 401 6.17 -8.10 9.23
N TYR A 402 7.16 -7.98 10.11
CA TYR A 402 6.97 -7.47 11.46
C TYR A 402 7.55 -6.06 11.53
N GLY A 403 6.73 -5.08 11.89
CA GLY A 403 7.14 -3.69 11.95
C GLY A 403 6.56 -2.95 13.14
N VAL A 404 7.23 -1.84 13.46
CA VAL A 404 6.82 -0.86 14.47
C VAL A 404 6.71 0.50 13.79
N LYS A 405 5.68 1.27 14.13
CA LYS A 405 5.47 2.64 13.64
C LYS A 405 5.06 3.55 14.78
N GLY A 406 5.57 4.77 14.78
CA GLY A 406 5.28 5.77 15.81
C GLY A 406 6.05 5.51 17.11
N THR A 407 5.60 6.16 18.17
CA THR A 407 6.23 6.15 19.50
C THR A 407 5.14 6.35 20.55
N THR A 408 5.43 6.00 21.81
CA THR A 408 4.59 6.32 22.97
C THR A 408 4.98 7.64 23.65
N ASN A 409 6.08 8.27 23.20
CA ASN A 409 6.54 9.55 23.72
C ASN A 409 5.53 10.67 23.43
N ASN A 410 5.48 11.69 24.29
CA ASN A 410 4.65 12.89 24.12
C ASN A 410 3.16 12.58 23.84
N GLY A 411 2.63 11.49 24.44
CA GLY A 411 1.23 11.08 24.30
C GLY A 411 0.89 10.46 22.95
N LEU A 412 1.89 10.11 22.13
CA LEU A 412 1.69 9.46 20.84
C LEU A 412 1.37 7.96 20.99
N ILE A 413 0.97 7.35 19.87
CA ILE A 413 0.56 5.94 19.81
C ILE A 413 1.61 5.13 19.07
N GLU A 414 2.04 4.02 19.66
CA GLU A 414 2.89 3.05 18.99
C GLU A 414 2.03 1.99 18.32
N GLU A 415 2.35 1.68 17.06
CA GLU A 415 1.71 0.61 16.30
C GLU A 415 2.69 -0.53 16.08
N LYS A 416 2.36 -1.72 16.57
CA LYS A 416 3.08 -2.96 16.24
C LYS A 416 2.24 -3.77 15.28
N TYR A 417 2.78 -4.11 14.12
CA TYR A 417 2.01 -4.83 13.11
C TYR A 417 2.73 -6.07 12.60
N ASN A 418 1.91 -7.09 12.34
CA ASN A 418 2.25 -8.31 11.66
C ASN A 418 1.47 -8.30 10.35
N LEU A 419 2.18 -8.14 9.24
CA LEU A 419 1.61 -8.19 7.89
C LEU A 419 2.05 -9.49 7.24
N PHE A 420 1.11 -10.25 6.72
CA PHE A 420 1.39 -11.42 5.91
C PHE A 420 0.67 -11.30 4.58
N GLY A 421 1.21 -11.93 3.55
CA GLY A 421 0.50 -12.00 2.27
C GLY A 421 0.94 -13.18 1.43
N ILE A 422 0.05 -13.51 0.52
CA ILE A 422 0.21 -14.57 -0.46
C ILE A 422 -0.07 -13.99 -1.84
N ASN A 423 0.78 -14.31 -2.81
CA ASN A 423 0.48 -14.05 -4.20
C ASN A 423 0.79 -15.26 -5.09
N LEU A 424 0.05 -15.36 -6.19
CA LEU A 424 0.32 -16.30 -7.25
C LEU A 424 0.90 -15.54 -8.44
N THR A 425 2.18 -15.75 -8.73
CA THR A 425 2.79 -15.29 -9.98
C THR A 425 2.71 -16.42 -10.99
N LEU A 426 1.68 -16.42 -11.82
CA LEU A 426 1.53 -17.32 -12.94
C LEU A 426 2.45 -16.89 -14.08
N TYR A 427 3.31 -17.80 -14.52
CA TYR A 427 4.19 -17.60 -15.65
C TYR A 427 3.83 -18.61 -16.73
N ASP A 428 3.52 -18.09 -17.92
CA ASP A 428 3.21 -18.90 -19.09
C ASP A 428 4.02 -18.42 -20.29
N PHE A 429 4.18 -19.30 -21.28
CA PHE A 429 4.81 -18.93 -22.53
C PHE A 429 3.74 -18.65 -23.57
N TRP A 430 3.68 -17.39 -24.00
CA TRP A 430 2.78 -16.94 -25.06
C TRP A 430 3.58 -16.66 -26.33
N PHE A 431 2.90 -16.55 -27.46
CA PHE A 431 3.48 -16.17 -28.76
C PHE A 431 4.36 -17.24 -29.45
N PHE A 432 4.13 -18.53 -29.16
CA PHE A 432 4.60 -19.60 -30.05
C PHE A 432 3.88 -19.55 -31.40
N LYS A 433 4.65 -19.47 -32.48
CA LYS A 433 4.13 -19.79 -33.82
C LYS A 433 4.27 -21.30 -34.02
N TYR A 434 3.19 -22.04 -33.86
CA TYR A 434 3.15 -23.44 -34.27
C TYR A 434 3.34 -23.49 -35.78
N LYS A 435 4.33 -24.26 -36.26
CA LYS A 435 4.38 -24.64 -37.66
C LYS A 435 3.32 -25.72 -37.85
N TYR A 436 2.37 -25.48 -38.75
CA TYR A 436 1.54 -26.54 -39.30
C TYR A 436 2.43 -27.32 -40.28
N GLU A 437 2.53 -28.63 -40.10
CA GLU A 437 3.21 -29.54 -41.05
C GLU A 437 2.38 -29.74 -42.31
#